data_AF-A0A840MR65-F1
#
_entry.id   AF-A0A840MR65-F1
#
_cell.length_a   1.000
_cell.length_b   1.000
_cell.length_c   1.000
_cell.angle_alpha   90.00
_cell.angle_beta   90.00
_cell.angle_gamma   90.00
#
_symmetry.space_group_name_H-M   'P 1'
#
loop_
_entity.id
_entity.type
_entity.pdbx_description
1 polymer ?
#
loop_
_entity_poly.entity_id
_entity_poly.type
_entity_poly.pdbx_seq_one_letter_code
_entity_poly.pdbx_strand_id
1 'polypeptide(L)'
;MLGLILRIDHLMTAELAMELDEISPLPQNKPKPLYSTRLDDKLEDCTLRLLEALTTYQETRLLGPSILRELVYRVLTGEQGGSLRAALSQGGHFNRIAKALRQIHAQYEQTLNVAALAEAANMSVPAFHAHFKAVTSTSPIQYIKAIRLHQARLMMIRNGTTAAAASVKVGYESASQFSREFKRLFGRSPTEEVQTSCR
;
A
#
# COMPACT_ATOMS: atom_id res chain seq x y z
N MET A 1 -9.51 2.75 35.29
CA MET A 1 -9.47 3.37 33.95
C MET A 1 -8.48 2.56 33.13
N LEU A 2 -8.96 1.78 32.16
CA LEU A 2 -8.08 1.07 31.22
C LEU A 2 -7.73 2.03 30.08
N GLY A 3 -6.47 2.02 29.66
CA GLY A 3 -5.98 2.78 28.52
C GLY A 3 -5.45 1.83 27.45
N LEU A 4 -5.85 2.06 26.20
CA LEU A 4 -5.37 1.33 25.04
C LEU A 4 -4.54 2.28 24.17
N ILE A 5 -3.32 1.89 23.83
CA ILE A 5 -2.46 2.62 22.89
C ILE A 5 -2.24 1.73 21.67
N LEU A 6 -2.69 2.20 20.51
CA LEU A 6 -2.53 1.51 19.25
C LEU A 6 -1.47 2.22 18.41
N ARG A 7 -0.48 1.46 17.94
CA ARG A 7 0.44 1.93 16.91
C ARG A 7 -0.13 1.55 15.56
N ILE A 8 -0.60 2.55 14.82
CA ILE A 8 -1.27 2.34 13.55
C ILE A 8 -0.23 2.43 12.42
N ASP A 9 -0.35 1.54 11.45
CA ASP A 9 0.44 1.57 10.23
C ASP A 9 0.13 2.85 9.41
N HIS A 10 1.17 3.64 9.13
CA HIS A 10 1.06 4.87 8.36
C HIS A 10 0.63 4.62 6.91
N LEU A 11 1.01 3.50 6.29
CA LEU A 11 0.63 3.14 4.92
C LEU A 11 -0.87 2.88 4.81
N MET A 12 -1.39 1.99 5.63
CA MET A 12 -2.82 1.69 5.67
C MET A 12 -3.65 2.94 5.98
N THR A 13 -3.18 3.78 6.92
CA THR A 13 -3.89 5.00 7.30
C THR A 13 -3.98 5.98 6.14
N ALA A 14 -2.91 6.17 5.36
CA ALA A 14 -2.97 7.08 4.23
C ALA A 14 -3.73 6.51 3.05
N GLU A 15 -3.62 5.22 2.76
CA GLU A 15 -4.44 4.57 1.73
C GLU A 15 -5.92 4.84 1.98
N LEU A 16 -6.39 4.58 3.22
CA LEU A 16 -7.75 4.89 3.64
C LEU A 16 -8.06 6.39 3.57
N ALA A 17 -7.17 7.26 4.04
CA ALA A 17 -7.38 8.70 3.99
C ALA A 17 -7.53 9.22 2.55
N MET A 18 -6.76 8.68 1.61
CA MET A 18 -6.82 9.05 0.20
C MET A 18 -8.06 8.50 -0.49
N GLU A 19 -8.44 7.24 -0.23
CA GLU A 19 -9.72 6.68 -0.70
C GLU A 19 -10.91 7.54 -0.18
N LEU A 20 -10.85 7.96 1.09
CA LEU A 20 -11.85 8.84 1.69
C LEU A 20 -11.84 10.26 1.11
N ASP A 21 -10.68 10.83 0.78
CA ASP A 21 -10.56 12.13 0.11
C ASP A 21 -11.19 12.10 -1.30
N GLU A 22 -11.07 10.98 -2.02
CA GLU A 22 -11.69 10.80 -3.34
C GLU A 22 -13.22 10.68 -3.26
N ILE A 23 -13.73 9.97 -2.25
CA ILE A 23 -15.18 9.73 -2.08
C ILE A 23 -15.89 10.91 -1.41
N SER A 24 -15.25 11.52 -0.41
CA SER A 24 -15.82 12.57 0.42
C SER A 24 -14.73 13.53 0.89
N PRO A 25 -14.37 14.53 0.07
CA PRO A 25 -13.36 15.52 0.44
C PRO A 25 -13.86 16.37 1.62
N LEU A 26 -13.15 16.34 2.74
CA LEU A 26 -13.44 17.17 3.90
C LEU A 26 -12.71 18.53 3.79
N PRO A 27 -13.29 19.63 4.30
CA PRO A 27 -12.59 20.89 4.43
C PRO A 27 -11.38 20.74 5.35
N GLN A 28 -10.25 21.31 4.94
CA GLN A 28 -8.99 21.22 5.67
C GLN A 28 -9.07 21.97 7.00
N ASN A 29 -9.20 21.21 8.09
CA ASN A 29 -9.01 21.75 9.44
C ASN A 29 -7.52 21.87 9.76
N LYS A 30 -7.14 22.89 10.55
CA LYS A 30 -5.75 23.04 11.00
C LYS A 30 -5.33 21.84 11.85
N PRO A 31 -4.17 21.22 11.58
CA PRO A 31 -3.69 20.10 12.36
C PRO A 31 -3.35 20.55 13.79
N LYS A 32 -3.81 19.79 14.78
CA LYS A 32 -3.40 19.84 16.18
C LYS A 32 -2.65 18.54 16.52
N PRO A 33 -1.67 18.59 17.42
CA PRO A 33 -0.86 17.41 17.78
C PRO A 33 -1.62 16.41 18.66
N LEU A 34 -2.72 16.84 19.30
CA LEU A 34 -3.54 16.01 20.17
C LEU A 34 -5.01 16.35 19.96
N TYR A 35 -5.82 15.31 19.85
CA TYR A 35 -7.28 15.40 19.80
C TYR A 35 -7.87 14.48 20.85
N SER A 36 -8.96 14.93 21.45
CA SER A 36 -9.82 14.11 22.30
C SER A 36 -11.22 14.14 21.72
N THR A 37 -11.82 12.96 21.61
CA THR A 37 -13.20 12.76 21.16
C THR A 37 -13.85 11.76 22.09
N ARG A 38 -15.18 11.86 22.23
CA ARG A 38 -15.91 10.77 22.86
C ARG A 38 -15.87 9.56 21.93
N LEU A 39 -15.73 8.40 22.54
CA LEU A 39 -15.89 7.13 21.84
C LEU A 39 -17.38 7.00 21.49
N ASP A 40 -17.70 6.97 20.21
CA ASP A 40 -19.06 6.67 19.75
C ASP A 40 -19.30 5.16 19.76
N ASP A 41 -20.57 4.75 19.72
CA ASP A 41 -20.98 3.34 19.81
C ASP A 41 -20.28 2.45 18.78
N LYS A 42 -19.98 2.98 17.58
CA LYS A 42 -19.36 2.22 16.49
C LYS A 42 -17.87 2.04 16.72
N LEU A 43 -17.19 3.06 17.22
CA LEU A 43 -15.77 3.00 17.56
C LEU A 43 -15.56 2.16 18.84
N GLU A 44 -16.51 2.18 19.77
CA GLU A 44 -16.54 1.30 20.94
C GLU A 44 -16.66 -0.18 20.54
N ASP A 45 -17.68 -0.52 19.74
CA ASP A 45 -17.88 -1.89 19.24
C ASP A 45 -16.64 -2.41 18.49
N CYS A 46 -16.09 -1.58 17.60
CA CYS A 46 -14.89 -1.93 16.83
C CYS A 46 -13.67 -2.16 17.75
N THR A 47 -13.52 -1.34 18.80
CA THR A 47 -12.44 -1.49 19.79
C THR A 47 -12.63 -2.77 20.61
N LEU A 48 -13.85 -3.07 21.05
CA LEU A 48 -14.14 -4.29 21.80
C LEU A 48 -13.83 -5.53 20.97
N ARG A 49 -14.32 -5.59 19.73
CA ARG A 49 -14.03 -6.71 18.80
C ARG A 49 -12.55 -6.87 18.52
N LEU A 50 -11.78 -5.78 18.46
CA LEU A 50 -10.33 -5.86 18.32
C LEU A 50 -9.70 -6.50 19.56
N LEU A 51 -10.11 -6.08 20.76
CA LEU A 51 -9.62 -6.64 22.02
C LEU A 51 -9.97 -8.12 22.18
N GLU A 52 -11.18 -8.52 21.78
CA GLU A 52 -11.62 -9.91 21.76
C GLU A 52 -10.78 -10.75 20.80
N ALA A 53 -10.55 -10.26 19.57
CA ALA A 53 -9.72 -10.96 18.59
C ALA A 53 -8.27 -11.17 19.07
N LEU A 54 -7.76 -10.29 19.94
CA LEU A 54 -6.42 -10.42 20.54
C LEU A 54 -6.32 -11.54 21.57
N THR A 55 -7.45 -12.11 22.02
CA THR A 55 -7.45 -13.21 22.99
C THR A 55 -7.07 -14.56 22.38
N THR A 56 -7.21 -14.72 21.05
CA THR A 56 -6.85 -15.96 20.35
C THR A 56 -5.92 -15.71 19.17
N TYR A 57 -4.92 -16.57 19.00
CA TYR A 57 -3.97 -16.47 17.87
C TYR A 57 -4.68 -16.54 16.51
N GLN A 58 -5.71 -17.39 16.39
CA GLN A 58 -6.46 -17.58 15.16
C GLN A 58 -7.21 -16.30 14.76
N GLU A 59 -7.96 -15.69 15.67
CA GLU A 59 -8.71 -14.47 15.36
C GLU A 59 -7.79 -13.25 15.21
N THR A 60 -6.73 -13.15 16.00
CA THR A 60 -5.70 -12.11 15.82
C THR A 60 -5.15 -12.14 14.40
N ARG A 61 -4.83 -13.35 13.91
CA ARG A 61 -4.20 -13.51 12.60
C ARG A 61 -5.18 -13.34 11.44
N LEU A 62 -6.43 -13.78 11.59
CA LEU A 62 -7.42 -13.77 10.50
C LEU A 62 -8.32 -12.53 10.51
N LEU A 63 -8.76 -12.07 11.67
CA LEU A 63 -9.71 -10.96 11.83
C LEU A 63 -9.01 -9.66 12.20
N GLY A 64 -7.97 -9.71 13.03
CA GLY A 64 -7.25 -8.55 13.55
C GLY A 64 -6.92 -7.47 12.51
N PRO A 65 -6.28 -7.80 11.36
CA PRO A 65 -5.96 -6.81 10.33
C PRO A 65 -7.20 -6.11 9.76
N SER A 66 -8.31 -6.83 9.59
CA SER A 66 -9.55 -6.27 9.04
C SER A 66 -10.26 -5.35 10.04
N ILE A 67 -10.29 -5.75 11.32
CA ILE A 67 -10.86 -4.93 12.40
C ILE A 67 -10.01 -3.67 12.61
N LEU A 68 -8.68 -3.78 12.57
CA LEU A 68 -7.79 -2.63 12.66
C LEU A 68 -8.02 -1.66 11.49
N ARG A 69 -8.20 -2.17 10.25
CA ARG A 69 -8.53 -1.32 9.10
C ARG A 69 -9.86 -0.59 9.30
N GLU A 70 -10.89 -1.28 9.82
CA GLU A 70 -12.18 -0.67 10.17
C GLU A 70 -12.01 0.43 11.23
N LEU A 71 -11.27 0.16 12.30
CA LEU A 71 -11.03 1.12 13.38
C LEU A 71 -10.38 2.40 12.86
N VAL A 72 -9.37 2.28 12.00
CA VAL A 72 -8.71 3.44 11.38
C VAL A 72 -9.67 4.21 10.49
N TYR A 73 -10.49 3.52 9.69
CA TYR A 73 -11.54 4.16 8.90
C TYR A 73 -12.49 4.97 9.78
N ARG A 74 -13.00 4.38 10.88
CA ARG A 74 -13.91 5.06 11.82
C ARG A 74 -13.28 6.34 12.36
N VAL A 75 -12.02 6.29 12.79
CA VAL A 75 -11.28 7.47 13.29
C VAL A 75 -11.11 8.54 12.20
N LEU A 76 -10.80 8.15 10.96
CA LEU A 76 -10.65 9.08 9.82
C LEU A 76 -11.97 9.69 9.35
N THR A 77 -13.10 9.07 9.64
CA THR A 77 -14.45 9.56 9.33
C THR A 77 -15.18 10.20 10.51
N GLY A 78 -14.64 10.06 11.73
CA GLY A 78 -15.23 10.61 12.94
C GLY A 78 -15.10 12.12 13.04
N GLU A 79 -15.55 12.68 14.16
CA GLU A 79 -15.60 14.13 14.43
C GLU A 79 -14.30 14.86 14.08
N GLN A 80 -13.15 14.27 14.42
CA GLN A 80 -11.81 14.86 14.18
C GLN A 80 -11.10 14.29 12.95
N GLY A 81 -11.79 13.49 12.16
CA GLY A 81 -11.26 12.81 10.98
C GLY A 81 -10.67 13.77 9.95
N GLY A 82 -11.33 14.89 9.66
CA GLY A 82 -10.81 15.91 8.73
C GLY A 82 -9.50 16.55 9.21
N SER A 83 -9.37 16.74 10.51
CA SER A 83 -8.19 17.29 11.17
C SER A 83 -7.01 16.31 11.16
N LEU A 84 -7.29 15.01 11.29
CA LEU A 84 -6.30 13.93 11.16
C LEU A 84 -5.87 13.71 9.70
N ARG A 85 -6.83 13.69 8.76
CA ARG A 85 -6.57 13.66 7.31
C ARG A 85 -5.72 14.85 6.87
N ALA A 86 -6.00 16.04 7.41
CA ALA A 86 -5.17 17.22 7.18
C ALA A 86 -3.75 17.08 7.76
N ALA A 87 -3.59 16.52 8.98
CA ALA A 87 -2.28 16.26 9.56
C ALA A 87 -1.45 15.24 8.75
N LEU A 88 -2.09 14.16 8.28
CA LEU A 88 -1.48 13.18 7.37
C LEU A 88 -1.08 13.83 6.04
N SER A 89 -1.87 14.78 5.56
CA SER A 89 -1.60 15.56 4.36
C SER A 89 -0.51 16.62 4.54
N GLN A 90 -0.31 17.13 5.76
CA GLN A 90 0.76 18.07 6.12
C GLN A 90 2.12 17.37 6.27
N GLY A 91 2.12 16.06 6.58
CA GLY A 91 3.24 15.16 6.29
C GLY A 91 3.43 14.87 4.79
N GLY A 92 3.14 15.86 3.93
CA GLY A 92 2.68 15.74 2.55
C GLY A 92 3.56 14.98 1.57
N HIS A 93 4.79 14.63 1.96
CA HIS A 93 5.62 13.69 1.21
C HIS A 93 5.00 12.28 1.20
N PHE A 94 4.31 11.86 2.25
CA PHE A 94 3.70 10.53 2.29
C PHE A 94 2.55 10.37 1.29
N ASN A 95 1.57 11.27 1.30
CA ASN A 95 0.46 11.26 0.33
C ASN A 95 0.96 11.41 -1.11
N ARG A 96 2.03 12.18 -1.34
CA ARG A 96 2.69 12.31 -2.64
C ARG A 96 3.31 10.98 -3.10
N ILE A 97 4.00 10.25 -2.20
CA ILE A 97 4.52 8.92 -2.49
C ILE A 97 3.39 7.90 -2.68
N ALA A 98 2.36 7.90 -1.86
CA ALA A 98 1.21 7.01 -2.00
C ALA A 98 0.48 7.22 -3.34
N LYS A 99 0.33 8.47 -3.79
CA LYS A 99 -0.19 8.78 -5.13
C LYS A 99 0.70 8.18 -6.23
N ALA A 100 2.02 8.33 -6.12
CA ALA A 100 2.97 7.73 -7.06
C ALA A 100 2.90 6.19 -7.04
N LEU A 101 2.74 5.57 -5.87
CA LEU A 101 2.55 4.13 -5.75
C LEU A 101 1.29 3.65 -6.47
N ARG A 102 0.15 4.32 -6.27
CA ARG A 102 -1.09 4.00 -7.00
C ARG A 102 -0.94 4.13 -8.50
N GLN A 103 -0.23 5.17 -8.97
CA GLN A 103 0.08 5.32 -10.38
C GLN A 103 0.95 4.18 -10.91
N ILE A 104 1.97 3.75 -10.16
CA ILE A 104 2.78 2.58 -10.51
C ILE A 104 1.91 1.32 -10.61
N HIS A 105 1.03 1.07 -9.63
CA HIS A 105 0.13 -0.09 -9.63
C HIS A 105 -0.92 -0.06 -10.77
N ALA A 106 -1.35 1.12 -11.20
CA ALA A 106 -2.28 1.27 -12.31
C ALA A 106 -1.62 1.14 -13.70
N GLN A 107 -0.32 1.47 -13.80
CA GLN A 107 0.38 1.65 -15.08
C GLN A 107 1.69 0.84 -15.17
N TYR A 108 1.85 -0.22 -14.37
CA TYR A 108 3.10 -1.00 -14.31
C TYR A 108 3.51 -1.59 -15.66
N GLU A 109 2.56 -1.84 -16.56
CA GLU A 109 2.76 -2.41 -17.91
C GLU A 109 3.45 -1.42 -18.86
N GLN A 110 3.32 -0.11 -18.59
CA GLN A 110 3.87 0.95 -19.42
C GLN A 110 5.28 1.34 -18.99
N THR A 111 6.03 2.01 -19.87
CA THR A 111 7.36 2.57 -19.55
C THR A 111 7.21 3.71 -18.55
N LEU A 112 7.37 3.39 -17.26
CA LEU A 112 7.28 4.38 -16.18
C LEU A 112 8.61 5.15 -16.05
N ASN A 113 8.55 6.46 -16.26
CA ASN A 113 9.67 7.37 -16.01
C ASN A 113 9.63 7.86 -14.55
N VAL A 114 10.69 7.61 -13.79
CA VAL A 114 10.81 8.06 -12.40
C VAL A 114 10.74 9.59 -12.28
N ALA A 115 11.24 10.33 -13.28
CA ALA A 115 11.12 11.78 -13.30
C ALA A 115 9.64 12.21 -13.42
N ALA A 116 8.87 11.56 -14.29
CA ALA A 116 7.44 11.83 -14.43
C ALA A 116 6.65 11.47 -13.16
N LEU A 117 7.03 10.38 -12.47
CA LEU A 117 6.45 10.02 -11.17
C LEU A 117 6.78 11.06 -10.08
N ALA A 118 8.01 11.57 -10.08
CA ALA A 118 8.42 12.64 -9.17
C ALA A 118 7.66 13.95 -9.45
N GLU A 119 7.51 14.33 -10.72
CA GLU A 119 6.72 15.49 -11.14
C GLU A 119 5.23 15.33 -10.77
N ALA A 120 4.63 14.17 -11.03
CA ALA A 120 3.25 13.87 -10.64
C ALA A 120 3.04 13.91 -9.11
N ALA A 121 4.10 13.62 -8.36
CA ALA A 121 4.17 13.72 -6.90
C ALA A 121 4.57 15.13 -6.41
N ASN A 122 4.73 16.13 -7.30
CA ASN A 122 5.22 17.48 -6.97
C ASN A 122 6.52 17.45 -6.14
N MET A 123 7.50 16.65 -6.58
CA MET A 123 8.78 16.46 -5.92
C MET A 123 9.93 16.58 -6.93
N SER A 124 11.07 17.07 -6.46
CA SER A 124 12.32 16.88 -7.20
C SER A 124 12.70 15.39 -7.18
N VAL A 125 13.40 14.92 -8.22
CA VAL A 125 13.83 13.52 -8.34
C VAL A 125 14.64 13.04 -7.10
N PRO A 126 15.59 13.81 -6.55
CA PRO A 126 16.33 13.39 -5.35
C PRO A 126 15.43 13.24 -4.12
N ALA A 127 14.51 14.19 -3.89
CA ALA A 127 13.56 14.12 -2.78
C ALA A 127 12.62 12.92 -2.95
N PHE A 128 12.11 12.69 -4.15
CA PHE A 128 11.28 11.54 -4.47
C PHE A 128 11.99 10.23 -4.15
N HIS A 129 13.23 10.04 -4.59
CA HIS A 129 14.01 8.84 -4.27
C HIS A 129 14.17 8.61 -2.76
N ALA A 130 14.51 9.67 -2.01
CA ALA A 130 14.70 9.59 -0.56
C ALA A 130 13.40 9.21 0.16
N HIS A 131 12.31 9.90 -0.14
CA HIS A 131 11.01 9.63 0.47
C HIS A 131 10.42 8.28 0.04
N PHE A 132 10.55 7.93 -1.25
CA PHE A 132 10.09 6.63 -1.75
C PHE A 132 10.81 5.49 -1.04
N LYS A 133 12.14 5.58 -0.86
CA LYS A 133 12.92 4.59 -0.13
C LYS A 133 12.58 4.57 1.35
N ALA A 134 12.32 5.71 1.98
CA ALA A 134 11.89 5.77 3.38
C ALA A 134 10.55 5.05 3.60
N VAL A 135 9.64 5.15 2.62
CA VAL A 135 8.30 4.52 2.70
C VAL A 135 8.33 3.05 2.30
N THR A 136 8.99 2.69 1.21
CA THR A 136 8.94 1.34 0.61
C THR A 136 10.16 0.47 0.93
N SER A 137 11.13 1.00 1.67
CA SER A 137 12.45 0.38 1.92
C SER A 137 13.26 0.06 0.65
N THR A 138 12.78 0.44 -0.53
CA THR A 138 13.37 0.11 -1.84
C THR A 138 13.38 1.33 -2.76
N SER A 139 14.22 1.31 -3.80
CA SER A 139 14.22 2.42 -4.77
C SER A 139 13.03 2.30 -5.74
N PRO A 140 12.52 3.42 -6.31
CA PRO A 140 11.40 3.39 -7.25
C PRO A 140 11.56 2.36 -8.39
N ILE A 141 12.76 2.29 -8.96
CA ILE A 141 13.08 1.36 -10.06
C ILE A 141 13.01 -0.10 -9.60
N GLN A 142 13.55 -0.42 -8.43
CA GLN A 142 13.50 -1.79 -7.91
C GLN A 142 12.07 -2.19 -7.54
N TYR A 143 11.29 -1.24 -7.02
CA TYR A 143 9.89 -1.46 -6.69
C TYR A 143 9.03 -1.74 -7.94
N ILE A 144 9.19 -0.96 -9.01
CA ILE A 144 8.51 -1.19 -10.30
C ILE A 144 8.86 -2.58 -10.85
N LYS A 145 10.15 -2.96 -10.82
CA LYS A 145 10.59 -4.30 -11.26
C LYS A 145 9.94 -5.40 -10.44
N ALA A 146 9.92 -5.26 -9.11
CA ALA A 146 9.30 -6.23 -8.22
C ALA A 146 7.80 -6.41 -8.54
N ILE A 147 7.06 -5.30 -8.70
CA ILE A 147 5.64 -5.36 -9.09
C ILE A 147 5.45 -6.09 -10.41
N ARG A 148 6.21 -5.74 -11.46
CA ARG A 148 6.10 -6.39 -12.77
C ARG A 148 6.34 -7.90 -12.68
N LEU A 149 7.37 -8.31 -11.94
CA LEU A 149 7.70 -9.72 -11.74
C LEU A 149 6.60 -10.46 -10.94
N HIS A 150 6.04 -9.83 -9.90
CA HIS A 150 4.92 -10.37 -9.14
C HIS A 150 3.65 -10.51 -9.99
N GLN A 151 3.31 -9.50 -10.79
CA GLN A 151 2.14 -9.56 -11.68
C GLN A 151 2.33 -10.63 -12.76
N ALA A 152 3.53 -10.74 -13.35
CA ALA A 152 3.83 -11.81 -14.29
C ALA A 152 3.65 -13.20 -13.63
N ARG A 153 4.14 -13.38 -12.41
CA ARG A 153 3.93 -14.61 -11.63
C ARG A 153 2.44 -14.93 -11.45
N LEU A 154 1.64 -13.93 -11.07
CA LEU A 154 0.19 -14.11 -10.94
C LEU A 154 -0.49 -14.49 -12.26
N MET A 155 -0.11 -13.85 -13.38
CA MET A 155 -0.63 -14.19 -14.72
C MET A 155 -0.26 -15.60 -15.15
N MET A 156 0.96 -16.06 -14.82
CA MET A 156 1.42 -17.41 -15.15
C MET A 156 0.67 -18.47 -14.33
N ILE A 157 0.49 -18.25 -13.03
CA ILE A 157 -0.19 -19.19 -12.13
C ILE A 157 -1.71 -19.22 -12.37
N ARG A 158 -2.35 -18.06 -12.50
CA ARG A 158 -3.82 -17.96 -12.59
C ARG A 158 -4.36 -18.17 -13.99
N ASN A 159 -3.67 -17.67 -15.01
CA ASN A 159 -4.18 -17.62 -16.37
C ASN A 159 -3.46 -18.60 -17.30
N GLY A 160 -2.51 -19.40 -16.79
CA GLY A 160 -1.71 -20.32 -17.60
C GLY A 160 -0.87 -19.62 -18.67
N THR A 161 -0.58 -18.32 -18.49
CA THR A 161 0.16 -17.53 -19.48
C THR A 161 1.61 -18.01 -19.56
N THR A 162 2.18 -18.12 -20.76
CA THR A 162 3.60 -18.48 -20.91
C THR A 162 4.51 -17.37 -20.38
N ALA A 163 5.73 -17.73 -19.92
CA ALA A 163 6.69 -16.76 -19.41
C ALA A 163 7.03 -15.65 -20.43
N ALA A 164 7.11 -15.99 -21.72
CA ALA A 164 7.35 -15.03 -22.79
C ALA A 164 6.17 -14.07 -23.00
N ALA A 165 4.93 -14.57 -22.97
CA ALA A 165 3.75 -13.71 -23.08
C ALA A 165 3.57 -12.83 -21.84
N ALA A 166 3.83 -13.37 -20.65
CA ALA A 166 3.79 -12.62 -19.39
C ALA A 166 4.86 -11.51 -19.39
N SER A 167 6.08 -11.78 -19.85
CA SER A 167 7.15 -10.77 -19.90
C SER A 167 6.78 -9.58 -20.79
N VAL A 168 6.15 -9.83 -21.94
CA VAL A 168 5.70 -8.75 -22.83
C VAL A 168 4.56 -7.95 -22.18
N LYS A 169 3.58 -8.62 -21.57
CA LYS A 169 2.45 -7.96 -20.89
C LYS A 169 2.88 -7.05 -19.74
N VAL A 170 3.89 -7.45 -18.97
CA VAL A 170 4.38 -6.63 -17.84
C VAL A 170 5.43 -5.60 -18.25
N GLY A 171 5.67 -5.41 -19.56
CA GLY A 171 6.51 -4.33 -20.09
C GLY A 171 8.01 -4.61 -20.09
N TYR A 172 8.45 -5.87 -20.21
CA TYR A 172 9.84 -6.22 -20.50
C TYR A 172 10.09 -6.31 -22.01
N GLU A 173 11.20 -5.73 -22.47
CA GLU A 173 11.63 -5.79 -23.87
C GLU A 173 12.24 -7.15 -24.24
N SER A 174 12.76 -7.89 -23.25
CA SER A 174 13.43 -9.17 -23.48
C SER A 174 13.02 -10.23 -22.44
N ALA A 175 12.56 -11.38 -22.94
CA ALA A 175 12.26 -12.56 -22.11
C ALA A 175 13.49 -13.08 -21.36
N SER A 176 14.69 -12.90 -21.91
CA SER A 176 15.96 -13.27 -21.27
C SER A 176 16.27 -12.38 -20.07
N GLN A 177 16.02 -11.06 -20.19
CA GLN A 177 16.16 -10.13 -19.07
C GLN A 177 15.14 -10.44 -17.98
N PHE A 178 13.88 -10.66 -18.36
CA PHE A 178 12.81 -11.05 -17.45
C PHE A 178 13.19 -12.32 -16.66
N SER A 179 13.64 -13.38 -17.35
CA SER A 179 13.97 -14.65 -16.71
C SER A 179 15.11 -14.52 -15.69
N ARG A 180 16.13 -13.70 -15.98
CA ARG A 180 17.23 -13.42 -15.05
C ARG A 180 16.75 -12.66 -13.81
N GLU A 181 15.96 -11.61 -14.00
CA GLU A 181 15.44 -10.84 -12.87
C GLU A 181 14.41 -11.62 -12.05
N PHE A 182 13.58 -12.44 -12.70
CA PHE A 182 12.64 -13.35 -12.06
C PHE A 182 13.36 -14.36 -11.16
N LYS A 183 14.38 -15.03 -11.69
CA LYS A 183 15.20 -15.97 -10.91
C LYS A 183 15.92 -15.28 -9.75
N ARG A 184 16.37 -14.04 -9.94
CA ARG A 184 17.00 -13.25 -8.88
C ARG A 184 16.02 -12.91 -7.74
N LEU A 185 14.77 -12.60 -8.07
CA LEU A 185 13.76 -12.20 -7.07
C LEU A 185 13.11 -13.40 -6.38
N PHE A 186 12.76 -14.46 -7.12
CA PHE A 186 12.00 -15.61 -6.62
C PHE A 186 12.86 -16.86 -6.36
N GLY A 187 14.14 -16.83 -6.72
CA GLY A 187 15.08 -17.95 -6.55
C GLY A 187 14.93 -19.08 -7.56
N ARG A 188 13.87 -19.07 -8.39
CA ARG A 188 13.54 -20.12 -9.37
C ARG A 188 13.15 -19.50 -10.71
N SER A 189 13.24 -20.27 -11.78
CA SER A 189 12.85 -19.81 -13.11
C SER A 189 11.31 -19.72 -13.24
N PRO A 190 10.80 -18.88 -14.15
CA PRO A 190 9.36 -18.77 -14.41
C PRO A 190 8.67 -20.12 -14.68
N THR A 191 9.34 -21.01 -15.42
CA THR A 191 8.81 -22.33 -15.77
C THR A 191 8.72 -23.26 -14.57
N GLU A 192 9.73 -23.27 -13.70
CA GLU A 192 9.75 -24.04 -12.45
C GLU A 192 8.68 -23.55 -11.47
N GLU A 193 8.44 -22.23 -11.44
CA GLU A 193 7.43 -21.61 -10.59
C GLU A 193 6.01 -22.09 -10.93
N VAL A 194 5.66 -22.15 -12.22
CA VAL A 194 4.36 -22.66 -12.70
C VAL A 194 4.20 -24.15 -12.40
N GLN A 195 5.24 -24.95 -12.63
CA GLN A 195 5.20 -26.39 -12.32
C GLN A 195 5.03 -26.68 -10.83
N THR A 196 5.63 -25.86 -9.96
CA THR A 196 5.53 -26.04 -8.50
C THR A 196 4.16 -25.61 -7.98
N SER A 197 3.55 -24.58 -8.58
CA SER A 197 2.28 -23.99 -8.10
C SER A 197 1.03 -24.77 -8.56
N CYS A 198 1.16 -25.66 -9.54
CA CYS A 198 0.09 -26.56 -10.00
C CYS A 198 0.09 -27.94 -9.32
N ARG A 199 0.95 -28.17 -8.31
CA ARG A 199 0.90 -29.33 -7.41
C ARG A 199 0.22 -28.96 -6.11
#